data_AF-A0A268S6Z4-F1
#
_entry.id   AF-A0A268S6Z4-F1
#
_cell.length_a   1.000
_cell.length_b   1.000
_cell.length_c   1.000
_cell.angle_alpha   90.00
_cell.angle_beta   90.00
_cell.angle_gamma   90.00
#
_symmetry.space_group_name_H-M   'P 1'
#
loop_
_entity.id
_entity.type
_entity.pdbx_description
1 polymer ?
#
loop_
_entity_poly.entity_id
_entity_poly.type
_entity_poly.pdbx_seq_one_letter_code
_entity_poly.pdbx_strand_id
1 'polypeptide(L)'
;MNRNATAYSLLFTIHAHLIQKHHVPSHLSDSYRLTITHALPFYAYDPQLADQLQKSILIRNRVCHFKPISSRDVLLLKSLCDSLHINQSKKVGI
;
A
#
# COMPACT_ATOMS: atom_id res chain seq x y z
N MET A 1 -2.04 -20.08 0.08
CA MET A 1 -1.43 -18.82 -0.42
C MET A 1 -0.66 -18.16 0.73
N ASN A 2 0.61 -17.81 0.55
CA ASN A 2 1.43 -17.20 1.60
C ASN A 2 0.98 -15.75 1.85
N ARG A 3 0.53 -15.45 3.08
CA ARG A 3 0.02 -14.12 3.46
C ARG A 3 1.08 -13.02 3.35
N ASN A 4 2.34 -13.34 3.67
CA ASN A 4 3.45 -12.39 3.58
C ASN A 4 3.69 -12.00 2.12
N ALA A 5 3.73 -12.99 1.22
CA ALA A 5 3.88 -12.75 -0.22
C ALA A 5 2.70 -11.93 -0.77
N THR A 6 1.48 -12.26 -0.35
CA THR A 6 0.27 -11.50 -0.76
C THR A 6 0.33 -10.05 -0.30
N ALA A 7 0.69 -9.82 0.97
CA ALA A 7 0.81 -8.47 1.53
C ALA A 7 1.92 -7.68 0.84
N TYR A 8 3.06 -8.31 0.54
CA TYR A 8 4.14 -7.70 -0.22
C TYR A 8 3.65 -7.21 -1.60
N SER A 9 2.98 -8.07 -2.37
CA SER A 9 2.48 -7.71 -3.70
C SER A 9 1.45 -6.57 -3.66
N LEU A 10 0.54 -6.58 -2.68
CA LEU A 10 -0.44 -5.50 -2.49
C LEU A 10 0.25 -4.19 -2.13
N LEU A 11 1.18 -4.20 -1.18
CA LEU A 11 1.96 -3.03 -0.79
C LEU A 11 2.76 -2.44 -1.96
N PHE A 12 3.40 -3.30 -2.76
CA PHE A 12 4.12 -2.86 -3.96
C PHE A 12 3.19 -2.16 -4.95
N THR A 13 2.00 -2.72 -5.17
CA THR A 13 1.00 -2.14 -6.08
C THR A 13 0.49 -0.80 -5.57
N ILE A 14 0.18 -0.70 -4.27
CA ILE A 14 -0.23 0.56 -3.63
C ILE A 14 0.87 1.61 -3.76
N HIS A 15 2.12 1.22 -3.51
CA HIS A 15 3.27 2.12 -3.58
C HIS A 15 3.43 2.71 -4.99
N ALA A 16 3.47 1.84 -6.01
CA ALA A 16 3.60 2.26 -7.40
C ALA A 16 2.44 3.17 -7.83
N HIS A 17 1.20 2.81 -7.47
CA HIS A 17 0.04 3.63 -7.77
C HIS A 17 0.13 5.02 -7.15
N LEU A 18 0.52 5.14 -5.88
CA LEU A 18 0.63 6.44 -5.21
C LEU A 18 1.76 7.30 -5.78
N ILE A 19 2.91 6.69 -6.13
CA ILE A 19 4.00 7.40 -6.81
C ILE A 19 3.48 8.03 -8.10
N GLN A 20 2.82 7.21 -8.94
CA GLN A 20 2.33 7.66 -10.24
C GLN A 20 1.21 8.71 -10.10
N LYS A 21 0.21 8.44 -9.25
CA LYS A 21 -0.97 9.30 -9.11
C LYS A 21 -0.64 10.67 -8.54
N HIS A 22 0.26 10.73 -7.56
CA HIS A 22 0.60 11.95 -6.84
C HIS A 22 1.92 12.56 -7.27
N HIS A 23 2.55 12.05 -8.33
CA HIS A 23 3.82 12.53 -8.87
C HIS A 23 4.90 12.67 -7.77
N VAL A 24 5.03 11.62 -6.95
CA VAL A 24 5.93 11.64 -5.80
C VAL A 24 7.37 11.84 -6.30
N PRO A 25 8.12 12.83 -5.78
CA PRO A 25 9.50 13.07 -6.16
C PRO A 25 10.38 11.83 -5.99
N SER A 26 11.35 11.64 -6.88
CA SER A 26 12.24 10.47 -6.89
C SER A 26 13.00 10.26 -5.57
N HIS A 27 13.41 11.35 -4.90
CA HIS A 27 14.10 11.26 -3.60
C HIS A 27 13.18 10.78 -2.45
N LEU A 28 11.86 10.76 -2.65
CA LEU A 28 10.88 10.24 -1.68
C LEU A 28 10.31 8.88 -2.11
N SER A 29 10.29 8.58 -3.42
CA SER A 29 9.63 7.41 -3.99
C SER A 29 10.22 6.09 -3.51
N ASP A 30 11.51 6.03 -3.16
CA ASP A 30 12.15 4.80 -2.69
C ASP A 30 11.67 4.36 -1.29
N SER A 31 11.09 5.30 -0.53
CA SER A 31 10.57 5.03 0.81
C SER A 31 9.05 4.99 0.79
N TYR A 32 8.50 3.82 1.10
CA TYR A 32 7.06 3.64 1.27
C TYR A 32 6.48 4.64 2.28
N ARG A 33 7.16 4.86 3.41
CA ARG A 33 6.71 5.82 4.43
C ARG A 33 6.67 7.24 3.89
N LEU A 34 7.73 7.70 3.22
CA LEU A 34 7.78 9.06 2.68
C LEU A 34 6.77 9.26 1.55
N THR A 35 6.56 8.24 0.72
CA THR A 35 5.52 8.23 -0.29
C THR A 35 4.13 8.41 0.33
N ILE A 36 3.81 7.66 1.39
CA ILE A 36 2.53 7.81 2.10
C ILE A 36 2.41 9.21 2.71
N THR A 37 3.45 9.71 3.38
CA THR A 37 3.47 11.06 3.95
C THR A 37 3.23 12.14 2.90
N HIS A 38 3.81 12.00 1.71
CA HIS A 38 3.58 12.91 0.60
C HIS A 38 2.15 12.80 0.04
N ALA A 39 1.60 11.59 -0.04
CA ALA A 39 0.26 11.34 -0.59
C ALA A 39 -0.88 11.68 0.38
N LEU A 40 -0.65 11.67 1.70
CA LEU A 40 -1.69 11.85 2.72
C LEU A 40 -2.53 13.13 2.58
N PRO A 41 -1.94 14.32 2.32
CA PRO A 41 -2.71 15.55 2.16
C PRO A 41 -3.79 15.49 1.06
N PHE A 42 -3.57 14.69 0.01
CA PHE A 42 -4.54 14.51 -1.07
C PHE A 42 -5.79 13.73 -0.66
N TYR A 43 -5.77 13.10 0.51
CA TYR A 43 -6.88 12.34 1.08
C TYR A 43 -7.45 12.98 2.35
N ALA A 44 -7.23 14.28 2.57
CA ALA A 44 -7.69 14.98 3.77
C ALA A 44 -9.21 14.91 4.01
N TYR A 45 -10.00 14.78 2.92
CA TYR A 45 -11.46 14.65 2.97
C TYR A 45 -11.96 13.21 3.12
N ASP A 46 -11.05 12.22 3.14
CA ASP A 46 -11.35 10.82 3.39
C ASP A 46 -10.52 10.30 4.58
N PRO A 47 -10.98 10.55 5.83
CA PRO A 47 -10.23 10.21 7.02
C PRO A 47 -10.05 8.69 7.17
N GLN A 48 -10.97 7.89 6.64
CA GLN A 48 -10.87 6.44 6.69
C GLN A 48 -9.74 5.95 5.77
N LEU A 49 -9.65 6.45 4.55
CA LEU A 49 -8.58 6.12 3.62
C LEU A 49 -7.22 6.61 4.14
N ALA A 50 -7.16 7.81 4.69
CA ALA A 50 -5.95 8.35 5.31
C ALA A 50 -5.45 7.45 6.47
N ASP A 51 -6.35 6.99 7.34
CA ASP A 51 -6.02 6.04 8.42
C ASP A 51 -5.53 4.69 7.88
N GLN A 52 -6.18 4.14 6.84
CA GLN A 52 -5.74 2.90 6.19
C GLN A 52 -4.34 3.04 5.57
N LEU A 53 -4.06 4.16 4.89
CA LEU A 53 -2.74 4.47 4.34
C LEU A 53 -1.68 4.51 5.44
N GLN A 54 -1.95 5.17 6.56
CA GLN A 54 -1.03 5.19 7.70
C GLN A 54 -0.79 3.79 8.28
N LYS A 55 -1.85 3.00 8.49
CA LYS A 55 -1.75 1.63 8.99
C LYS A 55 -0.95 0.72 8.05
N SER A 56 -1.00 0.95 6.74
CA SER A 56 -0.23 0.18 5.76
C SER A 56 1.28 0.29 5.96
N ILE A 57 1.79 1.39 6.55
CA ILE A 57 3.21 1.55 6.89
C ILE A 57 3.66 0.49 7.91
N LEU A 58 2.84 0.24 8.93
CA LEU A 58 3.15 -0.76 9.96
C LEU A 58 3.14 -2.18 9.37
N ILE A 59 2.22 -2.45 8.45
CA ILE A 59 2.15 -3.73 7.75
C ILE A 59 3.40 -3.91 6.89
N ARG A 60 3.82 -2.90 6.13
CA ARG A 60 5.07 -2.90 5.36
C ARG A 60 6.27 -3.21 6.24
N ASN A 61 6.37 -2.57 7.41
CA ASN A 61 7.45 -2.84 8.34
C ASN A 61 7.45 -4.30 8.82
N ARG A 62 6.29 -4.90 9.08
CA ARG A 62 6.22 -6.33 9.43
C ARG A 62 6.69 -7.22 8.28
N VAL A 63 6.25 -6.95 7.04
CA VAL A 63 6.68 -7.70 5.85
C VAL A 63 8.20 -7.64 5.70
N CYS A 64 8.81 -6.46 5.81
CA CYS A 64 10.27 -6.30 5.65
C CYS A 64 11.10 -7.01 6.72
N HIS A 65 10.55 -7.19 7.92
CA HIS A 65 11.20 -7.96 8.98
C HIS A 65 10.77 -9.42 9.03
N PHE A 66 10.14 -9.93 7.95
CA PHE A 66 9.64 -11.30 7.84
C PHE A 66 8.72 -11.72 8.99
N LYS A 67 8.02 -10.75 9.61
CA LYS A 67 7.07 -11.02 10.70
C LYS A 67 5.76 -11.57 10.14
N PRO A 68 5.06 -12.45 10.88
CA PRO A 68 3.78 -12.99 10.44
C PRO A 68 2.76 -11.89 10.12
N ILE A 69 2.13 -11.99 8.96
CA ILE A 69 1.03 -11.12 8.55
C ILE A 69 -0.31 -11.79 8.83
N SER A 70 -1.20 -11.06 9.51
CA SER A 70 -2.54 -11.54 9.85
C SER A 70 -3.48 -11.49 8.64
N SER A 71 -4.58 -12.24 8.69
CA SER A 71 -5.66 -12.12 7.69
C SER A 71 -6.25 -10.71 7.66
N ARG A 72 -6.35 -10.05 8.82
CA ARG A 72 -6.84 -8.66 8.94
C ARG A 72 -5.93 -7.67 8.21
N ASP A 73 -4.62 -7.83 8.32
CA ASP A 73 -3.66 -6.99 7.61
C ASP A 73 -3.83 -7.13 6.08
N VAL A 74 -3.99 -8.36 5.58
CA VAL A 74 -4.24 -8.59 4.14
C VAL A 74 -5.57 -7.99 3.70
N LEU A 75 -6.63 -8.12 4.51
CA LEU A 75 -7.94 -7.53 4.21
C LEU A 75 -7.87 -5.99 4.17
N LEU A 76 -7.12 -5.37 5.09
CA LEU A 76 -6.89 -3.93 5.08
C LEU A 76 -6.20 -3.50 3.78
N LEU A 77 -5.14 -4.20 3.36
CA LEU A 77 -4.44 -3.88 2.11
C LEU A 77 -5.32 -4.07 0.87
N LYS A 78 -6.19 -5.09 0.84
CA LYS A 78 -7.15 -5.28 -0.25
C LYS A 78 -8.18 -4.15 -0.29
N SER A 79 -8.79 -3.83 0.84
CA SER A 79 -9.71 -2.70 0.96
C SER A 79 -9.04 -1.39 0.54
N LEU A 80 -7.76 -1.21 0.86
CA LEU A 80 -7.00 -0.03 0.45
C LEU A 80 -6.81 0.02 -1.08
N CYS A 81 -6.50 -1.11 -1.73
CA CYS A 81 -6.48 -1.17 -3.20
C CYS A 81 -7.84 -0.84 -3.81
N ASP A 82 -8.92 -1.36 -3.24
CA ASP A 82 -10.29 -1.15 -3.73
C ASP A 82 -10.68 0.34 -3.60
N SER A 83 -10.44 0.96 -2.43
CA SER A 83 -10.69 2.39 -2.19
C SER A 83 -9.86 3.30 -3.11
N LEU A 84 -8.63 2.90 -3.42
CA LEU A 84 -7.77 3.62 -4.36
C LEU A 84 -8.13 3.36 -5.83
N HIS A 85 -9.12 2.51 -6.11
CA HIS A 85 -9.52 2.07 -7.45
C HIS A 85 -8.34 1.49 -8.24
N ILE A 86 -7.44 0.80 -7.53
CA ILE A 86 -6.32 0.09 -8.15
C ILE A 86 -6.90 -1.16 -8.79
N ASN A 87 -7.04 -1.14 -10.12
CA ASN A 87 -7.36 -2.33 -10.88
C ASN A 87 -6.26 -3.36 -10.62
N GLN A 88 -6.57 -4.35 -9.78
CA GLN A 88 -5.77 -5.58 -9.66
C GLN A 88 -5.97 -6.35 -10.96
N SER A 89 -5.34 -5.87 -12.03
CA SER A 89 -5.38 -6.53 -13.33
C SER A 89 -4.84 -7.93 -13.11
N LYS A 90 -5.72 -8.94 -13.20
CA LYS A 90 -5.31 -10.33 -13.37
C LYS A 90 -4.53 -10.39 -14.68
N LYS A 91 -3.19 -10.34 -14.61
CA LYS A 91 -2.20 -10.79 -15.61
C LYS A 91 -0.81 -10.45 -15.05
N VAL A 92 0.18 -11.34 -15.05
CA VAL A 92 0.50 -12.35 -16.06
C VAL A 92 0.90 -13.66 -15.36
N GLY A 93 0.17 -14.74 -15.66
CA GLY A 93 0.83 -16.03 -15.77
C GLY A 93 1.48 -16.07 -17.14
N ILE A 94 2.80 -16.21 -17.15
CA ILE A 94 3.71 -16.92 -18.06
C ILE A 94 4.95 -17.16 -17.19
#